data_AF-A0A7D6A788-F1
#
_entry.id   AF-A0A7D6A788-F1
#
_cell.length_a   1.000
_cell.length_b   1.000
_cell.length_c   1.000
_cell.angle_alpha   90.00
_cell.angle_beta   90.00
_cell.angle_gamma   90.00
#
_symmetry.space_group_name_H-M   'P 1'
#
loop_
_entity.id
_entity.type
_entity.pdbx_description
1 polymer ?
#
loop_
_entity_poly.entity_id
_entity_poly.type
_entity_poly.pdbx_seq_one_letter_code
_entity_poly.pdbx_strand_id
1 'polypeptide(L)' 'MRQLLLIIVILIAGFLIYGAIMSSSPESKEKSKDRNAISYCWKEYDKKSLSDEQKRFIASSCEKMESDFRSRYGVNP' A
#
# COMPACT_ATOMS: atom_id res chain seq x y z
N MET A 1 -12.76 36.77 -15.01
CA MET A 1 -11.62 36.20 -14.24
C MET A 1 -12.03 35.68 -12.86
N ARG A 2 -12.75 36.46 -12.02
CA ARG A 2 -13.20 36.03 -10.68
C ARG A 2 -14.05 34.74 -10.67
N GLN A 3 -14.97 34.57 -11.61
CA GLN A 3 -15.80 33.36 -11.73
C GLN A 3 -14.99 32.10 -12.09
N LEU A 4 -14.01 32.24 -12.99
CA LEU A 4 -13.12 31.13 -13.36
C LEU A 4 -12.26 30.67 -12.18
N LEU A 5 -11.74 31.62 -11.40
CA LEU A 5 -10.98 31.31 -10.18
C LEU A 5 -11.84 30.55 -9.16
N LEU A 6 -13.09 30.95 -8.95
CA LEU A 6 -14.00 30.25 -8.04
C LEU A 6 -14.30 28.82 -8.50
N ILE A 7 -14.53 28.61 -9.80
CA ILE A 7 -14.77 27.27 -10.36
C ILE A 7 -13.54 26.38 -10.16
N ILE A 8 -12.34 26.88 -10.43
CA ILE A 8 -11.09 26.14 -10.23
C ILE A 8 -10.91 25.77 -8.76
N VAL A 9 -11.14 26.70 -7.83
CA VAL A 9 -11.05 26.44 -6.38
C VAL A 9 -12.04 25.36 -5.95
N ILE A 10 -13.28 25.40 -6.43
CA ILE A 10 -14.31 24.39 -6.12
C ILE A 10 -13.89 23.01 -6.65
N LEU A 11 -13.39 22.93 -7.88
CA LEU A 11 -12.92 21.66 -8.46
C LEU A 11 -11.76 21.05 -7.68
N ILE A 12 -10.78 21.88 -7.29
CA ILE A 12 -9.65 21.44 -6.47
C ILE A 12 -10.13 20.97 -5.10
N ALA A 13 -10.99 21.75 -4.44
CA ALA A 13 -11.54 21.37 -3.13
C ALA A 13 -12.33 20.05 -3.22
N GLY A 14 -13.16 19.88 -4.25
CA GLY A 14 -13.90 18.63 -4.49
C GLY A 14 -12.99 17.42 -4.71
N PHE A 15 -11.92 17.58 -5.52
CA PHE A 15 -10.93 16.52 -5.74
C PHE A 15 -10.20 16.11 -4.45
N LEU A 16 -9.79 17.09 -3.64
CA LEU A 16 -9.12 16.83 -2.36
C LEU A 16 -10.02 16.11 -1.36
N ILE A 17 -11.28 16.52 -1.24
CA ILE A 17 -12.27 15.87 -0.37
C ILE A 17 -12.51 14.42 -0.81
N TYR A 18 -12.68 14.20 -2.12
CA TYR A 18 -12.85 12.85 -2.68
C TYR A 18 -11.65 11.95 -2.37
N GLY A 19 -10.42 12.45 -2.58
CA GLY A 19 -9.20 11.72 -2.26
C GLY A 19 -9.07 11.39 -0.76
N ALA A 20 -9.41 12.33 0.11
CA ALA A 20 -9.40 12.12 1.56
C ALA A 20 -10.36 11.01 1.99
N ILE A 21 -11.59 11.01 1.47
CA ILE A 21 -12.59 9.98 1.77
C ILE A 21 -12.09 8.61 1.30
N MET A 22 -11.59 8.50 0.07
CA MET A 22 -11.07 7.24 -0.48
C MET A 22 -9.89 6.68 0.34
N SER A 23 -8.99 7.56 0.79
CA SER A 23 -7.85 7.20 1.65
C SER A 23 -8.26 6.74 3.06
N SER A 24 -9.44 7.15 3.52
CA SER A 24 -9.95 6.81 4.85
C SER A 24 -10.81 5.54 4.89
N SER A 25 -11.08 4.96 3.72
CA SER A 25 -11.90 3.75 3.60
C SER A 25 -11.29 2.57 4.37
N PRO A 26 -12.10 1.61 4.86
CA PRO A 26 -11.57 0.40 5.48
C PRO A 26 -10.61 -0.35 4.55
N GLU A 27 -10.94 -0.42 3.26
CA GLU A 27 -10.14 -1.09 2.23
C GLU A 27 -8.75 -0.44 2.05
N SER A 28 -8.65 0.89 2.01
CA SER A 28 -7.35 1.57 1.87
C SER A 28 -6.45 1.34 3.09
N LYS A 29 -7.04 1.26 4.28
CA LYS A 29 -6.32 0.94 5.52
C LYS A 29 -5.84 -0.50 5.53
N GLU A 30 -6.68 -1.44 5.14
CA GLU A 30 -6.30 -2.86 5.00
C GLU A 30 -5.20 -3.06 3.96
N LYS A 31 -5.33 -2.43 2.79
CA LYS A 31 -4.29 -2.42 1.76
C LYS A 31 -2.97 -1.88 2.28
N SER A 32 -3.00 -0.79 3.04
CA SER A 32 -1.78 -0.22 3.64
C SER A 32 -1.16 -1.14 4.70
N LYS A 33 -2.00 -1.79 5.52
CA LYS A 33 -1.56 -2.77 6.51
C LYS A 33 -0.90 -3.98 5.87
N ASP A 34 -1.50 -4.55 4.82
CA ASP A 34 -0.97 -5.72 4.12
C ASP A 34 0.38 -5.39 3.45
N ARG A 35 0.48 -4.20 2.83
CA ARG A 35 1.74 -3.68 2.28
C ARG A 35 2.83 -3.56 3.35
N ASN A 36 2.50 -3.01 4.52
CA ASN A 36 3.43 -2.86 5.63
C ASN A 36 3.89 -4.22 6.18
N ALA A 37 3.01 -5.22 6.22
CA ALA A 37 3.37 -6.58 6.63
C ALA A 37 4.36 -7.24 5.66
N ILE A 38 4.17 -7.04 4.35
CA ILE A 38 5.12 -7.50 3.31
C ILE A 38 6.48 -6.83 3.47
N SER A 39 6.50 -5.50 3.64
CA SER A 39 7.74 -4.75 3.87
C SER A 39 8.47 -5.24 5.13
N TYR A 40 7.73 -5.53 6.20
CA TYR A 40 8.28 -6.12 7.40
C TYR A 40 8.84 -7.53 7.17
N CYS A 41 8.16 -8.37 6.39
CA CYS A 41 8.64 -9.71 6.04
C CYS A 41 10.03 -9.66 5.38
N TRP A 42 10.20 -8.80 4.38
CA TRP A 42 11.48 -8.62 3.71
C TRP A 42 12.56 -8.03 4.62
N LYS A 43 12.18 -7.11 5.52
CA LYS A 43 13.10 -6.61 6.54
C LYS A 43 13.59 -7.72 7.47
N GLU A 44 12.72 -8.67 7.83
CA GLU A 44 13.12 -9.83 8.64
C GLU A 44 14.02 -10.79 7.86
N TYR A 45 13.75 -11.01 6.56
CA TYR A 45 14.60 -11.78 5.65
C TYR A 45 16.06 -11.26 5.60
N ASP A 46 16.25 -9.93 5.64
CA ASP A 46 17.56 -9.29 5.56
C ASP A 46 18.41 -9.41 6.83
N LYS A 47 17.89 -10.04 7.90
CA LYS A 47 18.65 -10.24 9.13
C LYS A 47 19.90 -11.09 8.91
N LYS A 48 21.04 -10.55 9.34
CA LYS A 48 22.36 -11.23 9.26
C LYS A 48 22.46 -12.52 10.09
N SER A 49 21.58 -12.67 11.08
CA SER A 49 21.55 -13.85 11.95
C SER A 49 20.91 -15.09 11.30
N LEU A 50 20.29 -14.93 10.11
CA LEU A 50 19.61 -16.01 9.42
C LEU A 50 20.57 -16.78 8.53
N SER A 51 20.46 -18.11 8.58
CA SER A 51 21.09 -18.99 7.59
C SER A 51 20.41 -18.85 6.23
N ASP A 52 21.08 -19.28 5.16
CA ASP A 52 20.52 -19.26 3.81
C ASP A 52 19.24 -20.10 3.69
N GLU A 53 19.15 -21.20 4.44
CA GLU A 53 17.95 -22.04 4.50
C GLU A 53 16.77 -21.30 5.14
N GLN A 54 17.01 -20.63 6.27
CA GLN A 54 16.00 -19.79 6.93
C GLN A 54 15.55 -18.65 6.02
N LYS A 55 16.49 -18.03 5.30
CA LYS A 55 16.18 -16.99 4.30
C LYS A 55 15.28 -17.51 3.19
N ARG A 56 15.59 -18.68 2.60
CA ARG A 56 14.74 -19.29 1.56
C ARG A 56 13.33 -19.58 2.07
N PHE A 57 13.21 -20.09 3.29
CA PHE A 57 11.91 -20.33 3.92
C PHE A 57 11.11 -19.02 4.10
N ILE A 58 11.75 -17.96 4.63
CA ILE A 58 11.10 -16.66 4.81
C ILE A 58 10.72 -16.05 3.45
N ALA A 59 11.60 -16.10 2.45
CA ALA A 59 11.33 -15.59 1.11
C ALA A 59 10.07 -16.20 0.52
N SER A 60 9.89 -17.53 0.65
CA SER A 60 8.68 -18.21 0.17
C SER A 60 7.38 -17.66 0.80
N SER A 61 7.46 -17.27 2.08
CA SER A 61 6.32 -16.66 2.79
C SER A 61 6.10 -15.22 2.33
N CYS A 62 7.16 -14.43 2.18
CA CYS A 62 7.05 -13.04 1.70
C CYS A 62 6.48 -12.99 0.28
N GLU A 63 7.00 -13.80 -0.64
CA GLU A 63 6.51 -13.90 -2.03
C GLU A 63 5.04 -14.33 -2.10
N LYS A 64 4.62 -15.26 -1.22
CA LYS A 64 3.21 -15.62 -1.09
C LYS A 64 2.36 -14.43 -0.66
N MET A 65 2.79 -13.67 0.34
CA MET A 65 2.07 -12.48 0.78
C MET A 65 1.94 -11.45 -0.35
N GLU A 66 2.97 -11.27 -1.17
CA GLU A 66 2.88 -10.40 -2.35
C GLU A 66 1.91 -10.93 -3.40
N SER A 67 1.90 -12.25 -3.64
CA SER A 67 0.95 -12.87 -4.55
C SER A 67 -0.49 -12.66 -4.09
N ASP A 68 -0.75 -12.87 -2.80
CA ASP A 68 -2.06 -12.67 -2.19
C ASP A 68 -2.46 -11.18 -2.26
N PHE A 69 -1.52 -10.26 -2.05
CA PHE A 69 -1.72 -8.81 -2.21
C PHE A 69 -2.09 -8.43 -3.64
N ARG A 70 -1.34 -8.93 -4.64
CA ARG A 70 -1.64 -8.70 -6.06
C ARG A 70 -3.02 -9.26 -6.41
N SER A 71 -3.36 -10.45 -5.94
CA SER A 71 -4.66 -11.07 -6.18
C SER A 71 -5.80 -10.27 -5.56
N ARG A 72 -5.60 -9.65 -4.40
CA ARG A 72 -6.64 -8.89 -3.68
C ARG A 72 -6.81 -7.46 -4.22
N TYR A 73 -5.71 -6.77 -4.54
CA TYR A 73 -5.74 -5.33 -4.82
C TYR A 73 -5.37 -4.96 -6.26
N GLY A 74 -4.98 -5.93 -7.10
CA GLY A 74 -4.64 -5.72 -8.51
C GLY A 74 -3.40 -4.86 -8.76
N VAL A 75 -2.59 -4.60 -7.73
CA VAL A 75 -1.36 -3.79 -7.82
C VAL A 75 -0.23 -4.44 -7.04
N ASN A 76 1.01 -4.05 -7.32
CA ASN A 76 2.14 -4.50 -6.53
C ASN A 76 2.14 -3.85 -5.13
N PRO A 77 2.56 -4.59 -4.09
CA PRO A 77 2.80 -4.06 -2.76
C PRO A 77 3.95 -3.04 -2.75
#